data_AF-E4YWI3-F1
#
_entry.id   AF-E4YWI3-F1
#
_cell.length_a   1.000
_cell.length_b   1.000
_cell.length_c   1.000
_cell.angle_alpha   90.00
_cell.angle_beta   90.00
_cell.angle_gamma   90.00
#
_symmetry.space_group_name_H-M   'P 1'
#
loop_
_entity.id
_entity.type
_entity.pdbx_description
1 polymer ?
#
loop_
_entity_poly.entity_id
_entity_poly.type
_entity_poly.pdbx_seq_one_letter_code
_entity_poly.pdbx_strand_id
1 'polypeptide(L)'
;MLSKRTPPVKTRQIALEYLNDADKQRTDLKKCSNCNVFMKELYQNCEQNIFISYFNCRKCYKPTLLHFGLPASKCKCGFVTVEHNYHFKCPFKQCDASLSFDEFFEHDQLACNNEKLLGIAIDVENRIANREAAILKNVHEDIENQRNELKKLKNVTNSVIAEEKNARSNLTRLENELVSVKEEQRTLQHKETNISREIEKSKDQLNTFAKRKEELKNKGNKILQRDHVDEKNSCKVCFEPYDDNDHHQSCITKCFHTFCYSCLNLLDPKHCPTCRAPFQMSDVRKLF
;
A
#
# COMPACT_ATOMS: atom_id res chain seq x y z
N MET A 1 -25.04 -33.70 -63.30
CA MET A 1 -25.56 -33.27 -61.97
C MET A 1 -25.45 -31.76 -61.88
N LEU A 2 -26.56 -31.05 -62.03
CA LEU A 2 -26.60 -29.59 -61.99
C LEU A 2 -26.56 -29.12 -60.52
N SER A 3 -25.52 -28.36 -60.18
CA SER A 3 -25.33 -27.75 -58.87
C SER A 3 -26.44 -26.73 -58.61
N LYS A 4 -27.30 -27.01 -57.62
CA LYS A 4 -28.30 -26.06 -57.13
C LYS A 4 -27.55 -24.92 -56.44
N ARG A 5 -27.38 -23.79 -57.13
CA ARG A 5 -26.82 -22.57 -56.55
C ARG A 5 -27.78 -22.06 -55.47
N THR A 6 -27.32 -22.02 -54.23
CA THR A 6 -27.99 -21.29 -53.16
C THR A 6 -28.06 -19.81 -53.53
N PRO A 7 -29.23 -19.14 -53.38
CA PRO A 7 -29.33 -17.72 -53.65
C PRO A 7 -28.39 -16.94 -52.70
N PRO A 8 -27.77 -15.84 -53.16
CA PRO A 8 -26.81 -15.08 -52.37
C PRO A 8 -27.45 -14.54 -51.09
N VAL A 9 -26.69 -14.50 -49.99
CA VAL A 9 -27.17 -14.11 -48.64
C VAL A 9 -27.90 -12.75 -48.63
N LYS A 10 -27.54 -11.83 -49.54
CA LYS A 10 -28.18 -10.52 -49.69
C LYS A 10 -29.67 -10.59 -50.08
N THR A 11 -30.09 -11.56 -50.90
CA THR A 11 -31.50 -11.67 -51.33
C THR A 11 -32.42 -12.11 -50.19
N ARG A 12 -31.92 -12.90 -49.24
CA ARG A 12 -32.68 -13.29 -48.04
C ARG A 12 -32.84 -12.15 -47.05
N GLN A 13 -31.84 -11.30 -46.89
CA GLN A 13 -31.91 -10.16 -45.98
C GLN A 13 -32.85 -9.07 -46.51
N ILE A 14 -32.82 -8.82 -47.82
CA ILE A 14 -33.79 -7.93 -48.50
C ILE A 14 -35.21 -8.47 -48.36
N ALA A 15 -35.43 -9.78 -48.54
CA ALA A 15 -36.74 -10.39 -48.34
C ALA A 15 -37.24 -10.29 -46.89
N LEU A 16 -36.35 -10.43 -45.90
CA LEU A 16 -36.69 -10.31 -44.48
C LEU A 16 -37.01 -8.86 -44.09
N GLU A 17 -36.27 -7.89 -44.62
CA GLU A 17 -36.52 -6.47 -44.42
C GLU A 17 -37.81 -6.01 -45.13
N TYR A 18 -38.10 -6.55 -46.32
CA TYR A 18 -39.36 -6.35 -47.03
C TYR A 18 -40.55 -6.92 -46.23
N LEU A 19 -40.40 -8.09 -45.61
CA LEU A 19 -41.41 -8.67 -44.71
C LEU A 19 -41.62 -7.84 -43.45
N ASN A 20 -40.56 -7.27 -42.86
CA ASN A 20 -40.66 -6.40 -41.69
C ASN A 20 -41.28 -5.03 -42.00
N ASP A 21 -40.98 -4.44 -43.17
CA ASP A 21 -41.64 -3.22 -43.64
C ASP A 21 -43.09 -3.50 -44.06
N ALA A 22 -43.41 -4.68 -44.62
CA ALA A 22 -44.77 -5.14 -44.85
C ALA A 22 -45.55 -5.31 -43.53
N ASP A 23 -44.91 -5.78 -42.46
CA ASP A 23 -45.47 -5.84 -41.11
C ASP A 23 -45.72 -4.45 -40.50
N LYS A 24 -44.98 -3.42 -40.93
CA LYS A 24 -45.24 -2.03 -40.54
C LYS A 24 -46.39 -1.42 -41.35
N GLN A 25 -46.47 -1.72 -42.65
CA GLN A 25 -47.61 -1.39 -43.52
C GLN A 25 -48.89 -2.16 -43.13
N ARG A 26 -48.77 -3.32 -42.47
CA ARG A 26 -49.87 -4.11 -41.87
C ARG A 26 -50.69 -3.30 -40.87
N THR A 27 -50.06 -2.36 -40.15
CA THR A 27 -50.75 -1.47 -39.21
C THR A 27 -51.66 -0.47 -39.94
N ASP A 28 -51.25 -0.02 -41.13
CA ASP A 28 -52.00 0.93 -41.96
C ASP A 28 -53.04 0.21 -42.85
N LEU A 29 -52.76 -1.03 -43.28
CA LEU A 29 -53.63 -1.88 -44.10
C LEU A 29 -54.77 -2.55 -43.32
N LYS A 30 -54.78 -2.50 -41.98
CA LYS A 30 -55.89 -2.99 -41.13
C LYS A 30 -57.26 -2.38 -41.48
N LYS A 31 -57.31 -1.30 -42.27
CA LYS A 31 -58.53 -0.63 -42.71
C LYS A 31 -59.09 -1.12 -44.05
N CYS A 32 -58.38 -1.99 -44.79
CA CYS A 32 -58.86 -2.55 -46.07
C CYS A 32 -59.43 -3.96 -45.88
N SER A 33 -60.74 -4.13 -46.06
CA SER A 33 -61.44 -5.40 -45.88
C SER A 33 -60.98 -6.51 -46.85
N ASN A 34 -60.54 -6.16 -48.07
CA ASN A 34 -60.15 -7.14 -49.09
C ASN A 34 -58.72 -7.66 -48.93
N CYS A 35 -57.79 -6.84 -48.42
CA CYS A 35 -56.41 -7.29 -48.14
C CYS A 35 -56.33 -8.22 -46.93
N ASN A 36 -57.27 -8.07 -45.97
CA ASN A 36 -57.41 -8.96 -44.82
C ASN A 36 -57.83 -10.38 -45.18
N VAL A 37 -58.57 -10.58 -46.29
CA VAL A 37 -58.98 -11.92 -46.73
C VAL A 37 -57.80 -12.62 -47.42
N PHE A 38 -57.14 -11.96 -48.36
CA PHE A 38 -56.00 -12.50 -49.10
C PHE A 38 -54.83 -12.87 -48.20
N MET A 39 -54.41 -11.99 -47.27
CA MET A 39 -53.30 -12.28 -46.35
C MET A 39 -53.65 -13.33 -45.30
N LYS A 40 -54.93 -13.46 -44.91
CA LYS A 40 -55.38 -14.47 -43.94
C LYS A 40 -55.44 -15.86 -44.58
N GLU A 41 -55.83 -15.95 -45.85
CA GLU A 41 -55.74 -17.20 -46.63
C GLU A 41 -54.28 -17.58 -46.93
N LEU A 42 -53.42 -16.61 -47.22
CA LEU A 42 -51.98 -16.85 -47.44
C LEU A 42 -51.27 -17.27 -46.13
N TYR A 43 -51.61 -16.66 -45.00
CA TYR A 43 -51.06 -17.05 -43.68
C TYR A 43 -51.63 -18.37 -43.16
N GLN A 44 -52.94 -18.64 -43.31
CA GLN A 44 -53.51 -19.92 -42.88
C GLN A 44 -52.91 -21.11 -43.64
N ASN A 45 -52.47 -20.90 -44.89
CA ASN A 45 -51.82 -21.91 -45.69
C ASN A 45 -50.29 -21.95 -45.49
N CYS A 46 -49.63 -20.82 -45.22
CA CYS A 46 -48.21 -20.79 -44.83
C CYS A 46 -47.96 -21.33 -43.41
N GLU A 47 -48.86 -21.08 -42.44
CA GLU A 47 -48.78 -21.68 -41.10
C GLU A 47 -48.91 -23.21 -41.13
N GLN A 48 -49.62 -23.76 -42.11
CA GLN A 48 -49.76 -25.22 -42.28
C GLN A 48 -48.54 -25.87 -42.95
N ASN A 49 -47.78 -25.16 -43.79
CA ASN A 49 -46.72 -25.78 -44.62
C ASN A 49 -45.30 -25.22 -44.45
N ILE A 50 -45.09 -24.10 -43.76
CA ILE A 50 -43.74 -23.51 -43.57
C ILE A 50 -43.20 -23.76 -42.14
N PHE A 51 -44.02 -24.24 -41.21
CA PHE A 51 -43.59 -24.58 -39.85
C PHE A 51 -43.07 -26.02 -39.66
N ILE A 52 -42.68 -26.71 -40.74
CA ILE A 52 -41.96 -28.00 -40.67
C ILE A 52 -40.56 -27.83 -41.23
N SER A 53 -39.67 -27.18 -40.47
CA SER A 53 -38.25 -27.54 -40.59
C SER A 53 -37.45 -27.40 -39.31
N TYR A 54 -37.84 -26.56 -38.34
CA TYR A 54 -37.19 -26.57 -37.03
C TYR A 54 -38.16 -26.13 -35.94
N PHE A 55 -38.98 -27.02 -35.40
CA PHE A 55 -39.32 -26.98 -33.97
C PHE A 55 -39.82 -28.34 -33.47
N ASN A 56 -39.29 -28.70 -32.31
CA ASN A 56 -39.42 -29.95 -31.58
C ASN A 56 -40.86 -30.48 -31.46
N CYS A 57 -41.00 -31.81 -31.56
CA CYS A 57 -42.22 -32.55 -31.23
C CYS A 57 -42.74 -32.16 -29.83
N ARG A 58 -43.95 -31.60 -29.77
CA ARG A 58 -44.62 -31.13 -28.53
C ARG A 58 -44.89 -32.21 -27.45
N LYS A 59 -44.56 -33.49 -27.69
CA LYS A 59 -44.73 -34.57 -26.70
C LYS A 59 -43.45 -35.00 -25.98
N CYS A 60 -42.28 -34.47 -26.34
CA CYS A 60 -41.01 -34.87 -25.71
C CYS A 60 -40.21 -33.64 -25.26
N TYR A 61 -40.57 -33.06 -24.12
CA TYR A 61 -39.78 -31.99 -23.48
C TYR A 61 -38.56 -32.60 -22.77
N LYS A 62 -37.43 -32.76 -23.48
CA LYS A 62 -36.09 -32.71 -22.88
C LYS A 62 -35.09 -32.09 -23.87
N PRO A 63 -34.30 -31.10 -23.46
CA PRO A 63 -33.20 -30.58 -24.28
C PRO A 63 -32.02 -31.55 -24.17
N THR A 64 -31.75 -32.30 -25.22
CA THR A 64 -30.55 -33.13 -25.30
C THR A 64 -29.44 -32.30 -25.93
N LEU A 65 -28.46 -31.91 -25.11
CA LEU A 65 -27.10 -31.64 -25.59
C LEU A 65 -26.57 -32.92 -26.24
N LEU A 66 -25.82 -32.74 -27.34
CA LEU A 66 -25.20 -33.76 -28.18
C LEU A 66 -24.82 -35.06 -27.46
N HIS A 67 -25.18 -36.21 -28.03
CA HIS A 67 -24.22 -37.25 -28.42
C HIS A 67 -24.88 -38.49 -29.06
N PHE A 68 -24.18 -39.01 -30.08
CA PHE A 68 -24.22 -40.36 -30.68
C PHE A 68 -25.43 -40.81 -31.52
N GLY A 69 -25.08 -41.42 -32.65
CA GLY A 69 -25.96 -41.78 -33.74
C GLY A 69 -26.85 -42.98 -33.48
N LEU A 70 -28.05 -42.92 -34.07
CA LEU A 70 -28.91 -44.05 -34.37
C LEU A 70 -29.63 -43.77 -35.71
N PRO A 71 -30.00 -44.83 -36.47
CA PRO A 71 -30.31 -44.71 -37.88
C PRO A 71 -31.72 -44.15 -38.14
N ALA A 72 -31.82 -43.30 -39.16
CA ALA A 72 -33.04 -42.63 -39.61
C ALA A 72 -34.02 -43.58 -40.36
N SER A 73 -34.45 -44.68 -39.74
CA SER A 73 -35.24 -45.71 -40.44
C SER A 73 -36.69 -45.89 -39.99
N LYS A 74 -37.30 -44.95 -39.26
CA LYS A 74 -38.73 -45.06 -38.86
C LYS A 74 -39.54 -43.75 -38.87
N CYS A 75 -39.18 -42.75 -39.65
CA CYS A 75 -40.12 -41.65 -39.91
C CYS A 75 -41.00 -42.01 -41.12
N LYS A 76 -42.21 -42.53 -40.86
CA LYS A 76 -43.25 -42.80 -41.88
C LYS A 76 -44.05 -41.53 -42.21
N CYS A 77 -43.40 -40.39 -42.39
CA CYS A 77 -44.07 -39.24 -43.03
C CYS A 77 -43.96 -39.44 -44.55
N GLY A 78 -45.01 -39.99 -45.15
CA GLY A 78 -45.11 -40.07 -46.60
C GLY A 78 -44.96 -38.68 -47.21
N PHE A 79 -44.14 -38.55 -48.25
CA PHE A 79 -44.08 -37.35 -49.06
C PHE A 79 -45.46 -37.18 -49.72
N VAL A 80 -46.29 -36.32 -49.16
CA VAL A 80 -47.46 -35.81 -49.86
C VAL A 80 -46.92 -34.84 -50.89
N THR A 81 -46.80 -35.28 -52.14
CA THR A 81 -46.64 -34.36 -53.27
C THR A 81 -47.98 -33.67 -53.42
N VAL A 82 -48.13 -32.52 -52.77
CA VAL A 82 -49.27 -31.63 -53.01
C VAL A 82 -49.07 -31.07 -54.41
N GLU A 83 -49.84 -31.55 -55.38
CA GLU A 83 -49.98 -30.89 -56.67
C GLU A 83 -50.68 -29.56 -56.41
N HIS A 84 -49.90 -28.48 -56.40
CA HIS A 84 -50.38 -27.13 -56.18
C HIS A 84 -51.02 -26.61 -57.49
N ASN A 85 -52.21 -27.10 -57.84
CA ASN A 85 -53.05 -26.53 -58.91
C ASN A 85 -53.72 -25.22 -58.44
N TYR A 86 -52.93 -24.32 -57.85
CA TYR A 86 -53.39 -22.98 -57.51
C TYR A 86 -53.10 -22.08 -58.70
N HIS A 87 -54.17 -21.54 -59.26
CA HIS A 87 -54.05 -20.49 -60.25
C HIS A 87 -54.27 -19.13 -59.61
N PHE A 88 -53.33 -18.22 -59.84
CA PHE A 88 -53.33 -16.87 -59.32
C PHE A 88 -53.85 -15.93 -60.41
N LYS A 89 -54.75 -15.02 -60.04
CA LYS A 89 -55.15 -13.92 -60.93
C LYS A 89 -54.02 -12.89 -60.99
N CYS A 90 -53.81 -12.31 -62.17
CA CYS A 90 -52.86 -11.22 -62.34
C CYS A 90 -53.14 -10.09 -61.33
N PRO A 91 -52.15 -9.71 -60.50
CA PRO A 91 -52.38 -8.79 -59.38
C PRO A 91 -52.70 -7.37 -59.84
N PHE A 92 -52.35 -7.02 -61.08
CA PHE A 92 -52.59 -5.70 -61.65
C PHE A 92 -53.94 -5.56 -62.37
N LYS A 93 -54.73 -6.65 -62.48
CA LYS A 93 -56.02 -6.68 -63.18
C LYS A 93 -55.97 -6.21 -64.64
N GLN A 94 -54.80 -6.21 -65.26
CA GLN A 94 -54.61 -5.80 -66.65
C GLN A 94 -54.76 -6.96 -67.63
N CYS A 95 -54.83 -8.20 -67.13
CA CYS A 95 -55.23 -9.38 -67.89
C CYS A 95 -56.02 -10.36 -67.01
N ASP A 96 -56.94 -11.12 -67.62
CA ASP A 96 -57.71 -12.19 -66.97
C ASP A 96 -56.96 -13.53 -66.93
N ALA A 97 -55.63 -13.50 -67.11
CA ALA A 97 -54.81 -14.71 -67.14
C ALA A 97 -54.81 -15.39 -65.76
N SER A 98 -55.00 -16.71 -65.79
CA SER A 98 -55.02 -17.60 -64.64
C SER A 98 -53.64 -18.28 -64.56
N LEU A 99 -52.72 -17.68 -63.81
CA LEU A 99 -51.30 -18.04 -63.82
C LEU A 99 -51.02 -19.17 -62.85
N SER A 100 -50.24 -20.17 -63.25
CA SER A 100 -49.64 -21.11 -62.29
C SER A 100 -48.72 -20.37 -61.31
N PHE A 101 -48.31 -21.02 -60.22
CA PHE A 101 -47.43 -20.39 -59.22
C PHE A 101 -46.11 -19.89 -59.84
N ASP A 102 -45.48 -20.70 -60.69
CA ASP A 102 -44.23 -20.33 -61.37
C ASP A 102 -44.46 -19.19 -62.37
N GLU A 103 -45.56 -19.25 -63.13
CA GLU A 103 -45.94 -18.16 -64.05
C GLU A 103 -46.30 -16.87 -63.30
N PHE A 104 -46.93 -16.93 -62.12
CA PHE A 104 -47.23 -15.74 -61.32
C PHE A 104 -45.96 -15.00 -60.90
N PHE A 105 -44.91 -15.75 -60.52
CA PHE A 105 -43.61 -15.18 -60.15
C PHE A 105 -42.81 -14.66 -61.35
N GLU A 106 -42.93 -15.28 -62.52
CA GLU A 106 -42.25 -14.81 -63.74
C GLU A 106 -43.02 -13.70 -64.46
N HIS A 107 -44.35 -13.69 -64.41
CA HIS A 107 -45.21 -12.71 -65.06
C HIS A 107 -45.17 -11.34 -64.34
N ASP A 108 -44.79 -11.33 -63.06
CA ASP A 108 -44.48 -10.11 -62.29
C ASP A 108 -43.23 -9.39 -62.84
N GLN A 109 -42.34 -10.09 -63.55
CA GLN A 109 -41.10 -9.50 -64.11
C GLN A 109 -41.28 -8.88 -65.50
N LEU A 110 -42.36 -9.20 -66.23
CA LEU A 110 -42.43 -8.92 -67.68
C LEU A 110 -43.60 -8.04 -68.15
N ALA A 111 -44.67 -7.84 -67.38
CA ALA A 111 -45.91 -7.30 -67.98
C ALA A 111 -46.60 -6.11 -67.29
N CYS A 112 -46.08 -5.55 -66.19
CA CYS A 112 -46.76 -4.43 -65.52
C CYS A 112 -45.81 -3.29 -65.14
N ASN A 113 -45.81 -2.23 -65.96
CA ASN A 113 -45.21 -0.91 -65.71
C ASN A 113 -43.97 -0.90 -64.79
N ASN A 114 -42.84 -1.40 -65.32
CA ASN A 114 -41.53 -1.44 -64.67
C ASN A 114 -41.12 -0.11 -63.99
N GLU A 115 -41.62 1.03 -64.46
CA GLU A 115 -41.34 2.35 -63.87
C GLU A 115 -41.82 2.50 -62.42
N LYS A 116 -42.97 1.91 -62.04
CA LYS A 116 -43.50 2.02 -60.67
C LYS A 116 -42.72 1.14 -59.69
N LEU A 117 -42.34 -0.08 -60.10
CA LEU A 117 -41.53 -0.98 -59.27
C LEU A 117 -40.10 -0.44 -59.10
N LEU A 118 -39.53 0.15 -60.15
CA LEU A 118 -38.23 0.82 -60.08
C LEU A 118 -38.27 2.01 -59.10
N GLY A 119 -39.33 2.82 -59.12
CA GLY A 119 -39.51 3.92 -58.17
C GLY A 119 -39.57 3.47 -56.71
N ILE A 120 -40.26 2.34 -56.43
CA ILE A 120 -40.32 1.75 -55.08
C ILE A 120 -38.95 1.20 -54.66
N ALA A 121 -38.24 0.49 -55.56
CA ALA A 121 -36.92 -0.04 -55.27
C ALA A 121 -35.92 1.09 -54.92
N ILE A 122 -35.94 2.18 -55.70
CA ILE A 122 -35.11 3.36 -55.44
C ILE A 122 -35.47 4.01 -54.08
N ASP A 123 -36.76 4.14 -53.74
CA ASP A 123 -37.16 4.69 -52.43
C ASP A 123 -36.69 3.81 -51.27
N VAL A 124 -36.81 2.48 -51.39
CA VAL A 124 -36.32 1.53 -50.38
C VAL A 124 -34.80 1.61 -50.23
N GLU A 125 -34.05 1.61 -51.33
CA GLU A 125 -32.59 1.75 -51.31
C GLU A 125 -32.16 3.07 -50.67
N ASN A 126 -32.84 4.18 -50.99
CA ASN A 126 -32.59 5.48 -50.39
C ASN A 126 -32.88 5.47 -48.87
N ARG A 127 -33.94 4.79 -48.42
CA ARG A 127 -34.22 4.65 -46.98
C ARG A 127 -33.18 3.81 -46.26
N ILE A 128 -32.70 2.73 -46.89
CA ILE A 128 -31.62 1.89 -46.35
C ILE A 128 -30.34 2.73 -46.25
N ALA A 129 -29.95 3.41 -47.33
CA ALA A 129 -28.75 4.25 -47.36
C ALA A 129 -28.81 5.37 -46.30
N ASN A 130 -29.97 6.01 -46.12
CA ASN A 130 -30.16 7.03 -45.08
C ASN A 130 -30.06 6.47 -43.66
N ARG A 131 -30.59 5.26 -43.41
CA ARG A 131 -30.44 4.57 -42.12
C ARG A 131 -28.98 4.20 -41.85
N GLU A 132 -28.30 3.65 -42.84
CA GLU A 132 -26.87 3.31 -42.74
C GLU A 132 -26.01 4.55 -42.48
N ALA A 133 -26.26 5.65 -43.19
CA ALA A 133 -25.56 6.92 -42.97
C ALA A 133 -25.79 7.47 -41.56
N ALA A 134 -27.01 7.36 -41.01
CA ALA A 134 -27.30 7.75 -39.64
C ALA A 134 -26.56 6.88 -38.61
N ILE A 135 -26.51 5.56 -38.81
CA ILE A 135 -25.74 4.64 -37.96
C ILE A 135 -24.25 4.99 -38.00
N LEU A 136 -23.69 5.19 -39.19
CA LEU A 136 -22.28 5.56 -39.36
C LEU A 136 -21.95 6.89 -38.68
N LYS A 137 -22.85 7.87 -38.74
CA LYS A 137 -22.67 9.15 -38.04
C LYS A 137 -22.59 8.98 -36.53
N ASN A 138 -23.48 8.19 -35.94
CA ASN A 138 -23.46 7.92 -34.50
C ASN A 138 -22.18 7.17 -34.08
N VAL A 139 -21.77 6.16 -34.85
CA VAL A 139 -20.52 5.42 -34.60
C VAL A 139 -19.30 6.35 -34.69
N HIS A 140 -19.30 7.29 -35.63
CA HIS A 140 -18.22 8.28 -35.76
C HIS A 140 -18.13 9.19 -34.53
N GLU A 141 -19.27 9.68 -34.05
CA GLU A 141 -19.35 10.51 -32.83
C GLU A 141 -18.85 9.75 -31.60
N ASP A 142 -19.23 8.48 -31.44
CA ASP A 142 -18.76 7.62 -30.35
C ASP A 142 -17.24 7.41 -30.41
N ILE A 143 -16.67 7.18 -31.59
CA ILE A 143 -15.21 7.04 -31.78
C ILE A 143 -14.49 8.34 -31.40
N GLU A 144 -15.03 9.49 -31.79
CA GLU A 144 -14.44 10.79 -31.44
C GLU A 144 -14.49 11.05 -29.93
N ASN A 145 -15.59 10.72 -29.28
CA ASN A 145 -15.74 10.79 -27.82
C ASN A 145 -14.71 9.89 -27.12
N GLN A 146 -14.58 8.62 -27.54
CA GLN A 146 -13.57 7.71 -27.00
C GLN A 146 -12.14 8.22 -27.21
N ARG A 147 -11.85 8.80 -28.38
CA ARG A 147 -10.54 9.40 -28.66
C ARG A 147 -10.23 10.57 -27.71
N ASN A 148 -11.22 11.39 -27.39
CA ASN A 148 -11.05 12.50 -26.47
C ASN A 148 -10.84 12.03 -25.02
N GLU A 149 -11.55 10.98 -24.59
CA GLU A 149 -11.31 10.35 -23.28
C GLU A 149 -9.91 9.72 -23.19
N LEU A 150 -9.45 9.03 -24.24
CA LEU A 150 -8.08 8.50 -24.30
C LEU A 150 -7.01 9.60 -24.20
N LYS A 151 -7.25 10.77 -24.81
CA LYS A 151 -6.35 11.93 -24.65
C LYS A 151 -6.31 12.43 -23.21
N LYS A 152 -7.46 12.52 -22.53
CA LYS A 152 -7.52 12.92 -21.11
C LYS A 152 -6.76 11.92 -20.24
N LEU A 153 -6.99 10.62 -20.42
CA LEU A 153 -6.28 9.57 -19.69
C LEU A 153 -4.77 9.65 -19.92
N LYS A 154 -4.33 9.87 -21.16
CA LYS A 154 -2.90 10.05 -21.47
C LYS A 154 -2.28 11.22 -20.71
N ASN A 155 -2.98 12.34 -20.58
CA ASN A 155 -2.50 13.49 -19.82
C ASN A 155 -2.40 13.19 -18.32
N VAL A 156 -3.39 12.50 -17.76
CA VAL A 156 -3.36 12.05 -16.36
C VAL A 156 -2.19 11.11 -16.11
N THR A 157 -1.99 10.12 -16.98
CA THR A 157 -0.86 9.18 -16.88
C THR A 157 0.48 9.90 -16.91
N ASN A 158 0.66 10.89 -17.79
CA ASN A 158 1.90 11.66 -17.83
C ASN A 158 2.14 12.48 -16.54
N SER A 159 1.07 13.02 -15.94
CA SER A 159 1.15 13.72 -14.65
C SER A 159 1.59 12.77 -13.53
N VAL A 160 0.98 11.58 -13.47
CA VAL A 160 1.32 10.55 -12.47
C VAL A 160 2.77 10.09 -12.62
N ILE A 161 3.25 9.87 -13.85
CA ILE A 161 4.66 9.51 -14.11
C ILE A 161 5.61 10.61 -13.63
N ALA A 162 5.26 11.89 -13.83
CA ALA A 162 6.07 13.01 -13.37
C ALA A 162 6.12 13.09 -11.83
N GLU A 163 4.98 12.88 -11.17
CA GLU A 163 4.88 12.82 -9.71
C GLU A 163 5.68 11.64 -9.12
N GLU A 164 5.58 10.45 -9.73
CA GLU A 164 6.34 9.27 -9.34
C GLU A 164 7.84 9.51 -9.45
N LYS A 165 8.29 10.12 -10.55
CA LYS A 165 9.70 10.47 -10.75
C LYS A 165 10.20 11.44 -9.68
N ASN A 166 9.39 12.46 -9.35
CA ASN A 166 9.71 13.41 -8.29
C ASN A 166 9.79 12.73 -6.91
N ALA A 167 8.81 11.87 -6.58
CA ALA A 167 8.81 11.09 -5.35
C ALA A 167 10.05 10.19 -5.24
N ARG A 168 10.46 9.55 -6.35
CA ARG A 168 11.67 8.73 -6.41
C ARG A 168 12.94 9.53 -6.15
N SER A 169 13.07 10.72 -6.73
CA SER A 169 14.20 11.62 -6.45
C SER A 169 14.24 12.06 -4.98
N ASN A 170 13.09 12.33 -4.37
CA ASN A 170 13.00 12.67 -2.95
C ASN A 170 13.41 11.50 -2.04
N LEU A 171 13.00 10.26 -2.38
CA LEU A 171 13.42 9.06 -1.65
C LEU A 171 14.94 8.88 -1.69
N THR A 172 15.57 8.99 -2.87
CA THR A 172 17.03 8.90 -2.98
C THR A 172 17.75 9.98 -2.16
N ARG A 173 17.20 11.20 -2.08
CA ARG A 173 17.77 12.25 -1.21
C ARG A 173 17.70 11.85 0.27
N LEU A 174 16.54 11.36 0.73
CA LEU A 174 16.34 10.91 2.11
C LEU A 174 17.22 9.72 2.47
N GLU A 175 17.44 8.79 1.53
CA GLU A 175 18.37 7.66 1.72
C GLU A 175 19.81 8.14 1.95
N ASN A 176 20.26 9.13 1.19
CA ASN A 176 21.60 9.71 1.38
C ASN A 176 21.73 10.45 2.72
N GLU A 177 20.70 11.22 3.11
CA GLU A 177 20.65 11.87 4.43
C GLU A 177 20.70 10.84 5.56
N LEU A 178 19.97 9.74 5.44
CA LEU A 178 19.99 8.64 6.43
C LEU A 178 21.37 7.99 6.57
N VAL A 179 22.11 7.83 5.46
CA VAL A 179 23.49 7.32 5.51
C VAL A 179 24.39 8.28 6.27
N SER A 180 24.32 9.59 5.99
CA SER A 180 25.12 10.61 6.67
C SER A 180 24.83 10.64 8.19
N VAL A 181 23.57 10.59 8.59
CA VAL A 181 23.18 10.53 10.01
C VAL A 181 23.72 9.26 10.70
N LYS A 182 23.72 8.12 10.02
CA LYS A 182 24.29 6.87 10.57
C LYS A 182 25.80 6.96 10.77
N GLU A 183 26.52 7.66 9.89
CA GLU A 183 27.96 7.88 10.04
C GLU A 183 28.27 8.81 11.23
N GLU A 184 27.48 9.86 11.40
CA GLU A 184 27.59 10.75 12.57
C GLU A 184 27.30 9.98 13.86
N GLN A 185 26.25 9.15 13.88
CA GLN A 185 25.92 8.30 15.03
C GLN A 185 27.09 7.38 15.42
N ARG A 186 27.74 6.74 14.45
CA ARG A 186 28.93 5.90 14.71
C ARG A 186 30.08 6.71 15.30
N THR A 187 30.29 7.93 14.81
CA THR A 187 31.32 8.84 15.33
C THR A 187 31.04 9.23 16.77
N LEU A 188 29.77 9.54 17.10
CA LEU A 188 29.34 9.85 18.46
C LEU A 188 29.49 8.65 19.39
N GLN A 189 29.11 7.45 18.96
CA GLN A 189 29.32 6.21 19.73
C GLN A 189 30.81 5.95 20.01
N HIS A 190 31.69 6.23 19.04
CA HIS A 190 33.12 6.10 19.26
C HIS A 190 33.64 7.14 20.27
N LYS A 191 33.14 8.39 20.22
CA LYS A 191 33.48 9.41 21.21
C LYS A 191 32.98 9.03 22.62
N GLU A 192 31.78 8.50 22.73
CA GLU A 192 31.18 8.03 23.99
C GLU A 192 32.01 6.90 24.63
N THR A 193 32.44 5.92 23.84
CA THR A 193 33.29 4.83 24.33
C THR A 193 34.68 5.33 24.77
N ASN A 194 35.25 6.31 24.06
CA ASN A 194 36.50 6.95 24.47
C ASN A 194 36.37 7.71 25.79
N ILE A 195 35.33 8.55 25.93
CA ILE A 195 35.06 9.31 27.17
C ILE A 195 34.83 8.35 28.35
N SER A 196 34.06 7.27 28.14
CA SER A 196 33.81 6.26 29.17
C SER A 196 35.12 5.62 29.67
N ARG A 197 36.06 5.35 28.76
CA ARG A 197 37.39 4.83 29.11
C ARG A 197 38.23 5.85 29.89
N GLU A 198 38.13 7.13 29.57
CA GLU A 198 38.84 8.19 30.31
C GLU A 198 38.29 8.37 31.73
N ILE A 199 36.97 8.32 31.88
CA ILE A 199 36.30 8.37 33.20
C ILE A 199 36.82 7.24 34.09
N GLU A 200 36.91 6.00 33.58
CA GLU A 200 37.41 4.88 34.39
C GLU A 200 38.88 5.07 34.79
N LYS A 201 39.73 5.55 33.88
CA LYS A 201 41.13 5.89 34.21
C LYS A 201 41.22 6.96 35.30
N SER A 202 40.42 8.02 35.22
CA SER A 202 40.39 9.07 36.24
C SER A 202 39.89 8.54 37.58
N LYS A 203 38.93 7.61 37.58
CA LYS A 203 38.44 6.95 38.79
C LYS A 203 39.52 6.09 39.46
N ASP A 204 40.30 5.35 38.68
CA ASP A 204 41.45 4.59 39.18
C ASP A 204 42.53 5.50 39.79
N GLN A 205 42.79 6.65 39.14
CA GLN A 205 43.70 7.66 39.67
C GLN A 205 43.19 8.22 41.01
N LEU A 206 41.90 8.58 41.10
CA LEU A 206 41.30 9.06 42.34
C LEU A 206 41.37 8.02 43.47
N ASN A 207 41.12 6.75 43.17
CA ASN A 207 41.28 5.65 44.13
C ASN A 207 42.72 5.54 44.63
N THR A 208 43.70 5.69 43.73
CA THR A 208 45.13 5.68 44.07
C THR A 208 45.50 6.86 44.97
N PHE A 209 45.00 8.07 44.66
CA PHE A 209 45.20 9.25 45.49
C PHE A 209 44.54 9.10 46.87
N ALA A 210 43.32 8.54 46.93
CA ALA A 210 42.63 8.28 48.18
C ALA A 210 43.42 7.31 49.08
N LYS A 211 43.94 6.22 48.50
CA LYS A 211 44.79 5.26 49.21
C LYS A 211 46.07 5.92 49.74
N ARG A 212 46.77 6.71 48.91
CA ARG A 212 47.99 7.42 49.32
C ARG A 212 47.71 8.45 50.42
N LYS A 213 46.58 9.15 50.37
CA LYS A 213 46.15 10.09 51.41
C LYS A 213 45.96 9.38 52.75
N GLU A 214 45.33 8.21 52.75
CA GLU A 214 45.13 7.42 53.97
C GLU A 214 46.45 6.87 54.54
N GLU A 215 47.36 6.42 53.67
CA GLU A 215 48.71 6.01 54.08
C GLU A 215 49.49 7.16 54.74
N LEU A 216 49.41 8.37 54.19
CA LEU A 216 50.05 9.56 54.78
C LEU A 216 49.42 9.95 56.12
N LYS A 217 48.10 9.89 56.24
CA LYS A 217 47.38 10.14 57.50
C LYS A 217 47.81 9.17 58.59
N ASN A 218 47.91 7.88 58.26
CA ASN A 218 48.38 6.84 59.18
C ASN A 218 49.85 7.03 59.58
N LYS A 219 50.72 7.49 58.67
CA LYS A 219 52.12 7.84 58.99
C LYS A 219 52.21 9.06 59.92
N GLY A 220 51.43 10.11 59.66
CA GLY A 220 51.40 11.32 60.50
C GLY A 220 50.97 11.01 61.94
N ASN A 221 49.93 10.19 62.12
CA ASN A 221 49.48 9.77 63.45
C ASN A 221 50.56 8.98 64.22
N LYS A 222 51.37 8.16 63.54
CA LYS A 222 52.49 7.44 64.18
C LYS A 222 53.61 8.36 64.65
N ILE A 223 53.85 9.47 63.95
CA ILE A 223 54.86 10.47 64.35
C ILE A 223 54.39 11.21 65.60
N LEU A 224 53.13 11.70 65.61
CA LEU A 224 52.57 12.42 66.76
C LEU A 224 52.48 11.58 68.04
N GLN A 225 52.35 10.25 67.94
CA GLN A 225 52.35 9.37 69.10
C GLN A 225 53.74 9.12 69.70
N ARG A 226 54.83 9.35 68.95
CA ARG A 226 56.20 9.08 69.44
C ARG A 226 56.78 10.23 70.25
N ASP A 227 56.38 11.47 69.96
CA ASP A 227 56.95 12.65 70.64
C ASP A 227 56.21 13.03 71.94
N HIS A 228 55.04 12.43 72.21
CA HIS A 228 54.22 12.82 73.36
C HIS A 228 54.40 11.95 74.62
N VAL A 229 55.24 10.91 74.57
CA VAL A 229 55.42 9.99 75.71
C VAL A 229 56.46 10.49 76.73
N ASP A 230 57.45 11.30 76.33
CA ASP A 230 58.53 11.72 77.25
C ASP A 230 58.47 13.19 77.71
N GLU A 231 57.61 14.03 77.13
CA GLU A 231 57.55 15.44 77.56
C GLU A 231 57.03 15.64 78.99
N LYS A 232 56.23 14.71 79.52
CA LYS A 232 55.71 14.79 80.89
C LYS A 232 56.68 14.27 81.95
N ASN A 233 57.60 13.38 81.56
CA ASN A 233 58.53 12.71 82.46
C ASN A 233 59.97 13.24 82.38
N SER A 234 60.18 14.42 81.79
CA SER A 234 61.48 15.07 81.70
C SER A 234 61.46 16.48 82.29
N CYS A 235 62.61 16.89 82.83
CA CYS A 235 62.80 18.22 83.36
C CYS A 235 62.83 19.26 82.24
N LYS A 236 62.04 20.33 82.35
CA LYS A 236 62.01 21.40 81.34
C LYS A 236 63.24 22.33 81.32
N VAL A 237 64.24 22.07 82.19
CA VAL A 237 65.49 22.84 82.27
C VAL A 237 66.66 22.07 81.67
N CYS A 238 66.96 20.87 82.18
CA CYS A 238 68.05 20.04 81.65
C CYS A 238 67.61 19.10 80.51
N PHE A 239 66.30 18.95 80.28
CA PHE A 239 65.70 18.00 79.33
C PHE A 239 65.98 16.52 79.62
N GLU A 240 66.55 16.20 80.79
CA GLU A 240 66.77 14.82 81.23
C GLU A 240 65.50 14.23 81.87
N PRO A 241 65.24 12.92 81.68
CA PRO A 241 64.13 12.23 82.32
C PRO A 241 64.27 12.24 83.85
N TYR A 242 63.15 12.29 84.57
CA TYR A 242 63.17 12.21 86.02
C TYR A 242 63.61 10.81 86.48
N ASP A 243 64.48 10.76 87.49
CA ASP A 243 64.99 9.53 88.10
C ASP A 243 65.09 9.64 89.64
N ASP A 244 65.25 8.49 90.30
CA ASP A 244 65.36 8.37 91.76
C ASP A 244 66.76 8.73 92.29
N ASN A 245 67.65 9.29 91.47
CA ASN A 245 69.02 9.60 91.87
C ASN A 245 69.24 11.12 91.85
N ASP A 246 69.52 11.67 90.67
CA ASP A 246 69.98 13.05 90.48
C ASP A 246 68.89 13.97 89.90
N HIS A 247 67.92 13.36 89.20
CA HIS A 247 66.84 14.05 88.51
C HIS A 247 65.48 13.85 89.16
N HIS A 248 65.41 13.85 90.49
CA HIS A 248 64.12 13.73 91.18
C HIS A 248 63.17 14.85 90.79
N GLN A 249 61.96 14.48 90.36
CA GLN A 249 60.91 15.44 90.04
C GLN A 249 60.57 16.25 91.29
N SER A 250 60.50 17.57 91.16
CA SER A 250 60.21 18.49 92.26
C SER A 250 59.29 19.60 91.80
N CYS A 251 58.40 20.08 92.67
CA CYS A 251 57.53 21.22 92.39
C CYS A 251 57.87 22.42 93.27
N ILE A 252 57.70 23.62 92.70
CA ILE A 252 57.73 24.87 93.45
C ILE A 252 56.33 25.13 93.99
N THR A 253 56.12 25.03 95.30
CA THR A 253 54.79 25.09 95.94
C THR A 253 54.01 26.39 95.68
N LYS A 254 54.69 27.49 95.37
CA LYS A 254 54.06 28.79 95.08
C LYS A 254 53.40 28.86 93.69
N CYS A 255 53.93 28.14 92.71
CA CYS A 255 53.47 28.23 91.32
C CYS A 255 53.21 26.88 90.65
N PHE A 256 53.46 25.77 91.36
CA PHE A 256 53.22 24.38 90.97
C PHE A 256 53.93 23.90 89.70
N HIS A 257 54.90 24.66 89.18
CA HIS A 257 55.74 24.20 88.07
C HIS A 257 56.75 23.15 88.54
N THR A 258 56.92 22.10 87.74
CA THR A 258 57.76 20.93 88.05
C THR A 258 59.07 20.92 87.28
N PHE A 259 60.17 20.62 87.96
CA PHE A 259 61.52 20.51 87.42
C PHE A 259 62.35 19.51 88.23
N CYS A 260 63.57 19.20 87.80
CA CYS A 260 64.49 18.37 88.57
C CYS A 260 65.01 19.13 89.81
N TYR A 261 65.19 18.43 90.94
CA TYR A 261 65.65 19.07 92.19
C TYR A 261 67.02 19.75 92.02
N SER A 262 67.97 19.08 91.35
CA SER A 262 69.31 19.60 91.07
C SER A 262 69.24 20.90 90.24
N CYS A 263 68.38 20.94 89.23
CA CYS A 263 68.11 22.13 88.41
C CYS A 263 67.66 23.31 89.26
N LEU A 264 66.67 23.12 90.15
CA LEU A 264 66.18 24.19 91.03
C LEU A 264 67.23 24.65 92.03
N ASN A 265 68.09 23.73 92.49
CA ASN A 265 69.16 24.04 93.43
C ASN A 265 70.28 24.88 92.80
N LEU A 266 70.55 24.73 91.50
CA LEU A 266 71.57 25.47 90.76
C LEU A 266 71.14 26.88 90.32
N LEU A 267 69.85 27.21 90.34
CA LEU A 267 69.37 28.54 89.93
C LEU A 267 69.84 29.63 90.89
N ASP A 268 70.44 30.69 90.35
CA ASP A 268 70.71 31.93 91.06
C ASP A 268 70.49 33.12 90.10
N PRO A 269 69.52 34.03 90.36
CA PRO A 269 68.60 34.06 91.50
C PRO A 269 67.50 33.00 91.44
N LYS A 270 66.91 32.68 92.60
CA LYS A 270 65.82 31.68 92.75
C LYS A 270 64.48 32.14 92.15
N HIS A 271 64.36 32.10 90.82
CA HIS A 271 63.12 32.36 90.08
C HIS A 271 62.69 31.15 89.27
N CYS A 272 61.39 30.85 89.25
CA CYS A 272 60.83 29.74 88.49
C CYS A 272 61.15 29.89 86.98
N PRO A 273 61.73 28.88 86.31
CA PRO A 273 62.04 28.96 84.87
C PRO A 273 60.82 29.21 83.96
N THR A 274 59.62 28.76 84.36
CA THR A 274 58.40 28.92 83.55
C THR A 274 57.69 30.26 83.78
N CYS A 275 57.42 30.63 85.04
CA CYS A 275 56.61 31.81 85.36
C CYS A 275 57.41 32.98 85.97
N ARG A 276 58.72 32.81 86.19
CA ARG A 276 59.61 33.78 86.83
C ARG A 276 59.20 34.23 88.23
N ALA A 277 58.27 33.55 88.89
CA ALA A 277 57.93 33.84 90.29
C ALA A 277 59.15 33.54 91.19
N PRO A 278 59.50 34.43 92.14
CA PRO A 278 60.58 34.19 93.09
C PRO A 278 60.19 33.07 94.07
N PHE A 279 61.15 32.22 94.44
CA PHE A 279 60.96 31.13 95.39
C PHE A 279 62.18 30.99 96.31
N GLN A 280 62.00 30.26 97.42
CA GLN A 280 63.07 29.82 98.31
C GLN A 280 63.21 28.31 98.23
N MET A 281 64.36 27.74 98.59
CA MET A 281 64.52 26.27 98.57
C MET A 281 63.55 25.54 99.52
N SER A 282 63.06 26.23 100.57
CA SER A 282 61.98 25.73 101.43
C SER A 282 60.62 25.62 100.74
N ASP A 283 60.41 26.33 99.63
CA ASP A 283 59.20 26.26 98.81
C ASP A 283 59.26 25.08 97.81
N VAL A 284 60.37 24.36 97.70
CA VAL A 284 60.55 23.23 96.78
C VAL A 284 60.20 21.91 97.47
N ARG A 285 59.33 21.11 96.87
CA ARG A 285 58.97 19.77 97.35
C ARG A 285 59.30 18.72 96.30
N LYS A 286 60.06 17.69 96.68
CA LYS A 286 60.26 16.50 95.84
C LYS A 286 58.93 15.78 95.68
N LEU A 287 58.57 15.45 94.45
CA LEU A 287 57.48 14.57 94.07
C LEU A 287 58.05 13.15 93.97
N PHE A 288 57.20 12.15 94.18
CA PHE A 288 57.50 10.72 94.38
C PHE A 288 58.75 10.21 93.67
#